data_AF-A0A3B8MEP2-F1
#
_entry.id   AF-A0A3B8MEP2-F1
#
_cell.length_a   1.000
_cell.length_b   1.000
_cell.length_c   1.000
_cell.angle_alpha   90.00
_cell.angle_beta   90.00
_cell.angle_gamma   90.00
#
_symmetry.space_group_name_H-M   'P 1'
#
loop_
_entity.id
_entity.type
_entity.pdbx_description
1 polymer ?
#
loop_
_entity_poly.entity_id
_entity_poly.type
_entity_poly.pdbx_seq_one_letter_code
_entity_poly.pdbx_strand_id
1 'polypeptide(L)'
;MVRCHLPMASLEETTFRAIALYLVAQYFKAQRGEKPDWQLESLPNIYLDVHTVNKELAERIRVAVRSDAAPNAIIRLDTFASMILMSLDTNQLESLEALFLAYN
;
A
#
# COMPACT_ATOMS: atom_id res chain seq x y z
N MET A 1 -6.93 2.51 2.92
CA MET A 1 -7.50 2.01 1.65
C MET A 1 -8.93 1.49 1.76
N VAL A 2 -9.29 0.67 2.76
CA VAL A 2 -10.63 0.04 2.85
C VAL A 2 -11.81 1.03 2.79
N ARG A 3 -11.71 2.19 3.46
CA ARG A 3 -12.78 3.21 3.45
C ARG A 3 -13.01 3.91 2.10
N CYS A 4 -11.99 3.90 1.23
CA CYS A 4 -12.02 4.55 -0.08
C CYS A 4 -11.57 3.54 -1.14
N HIS A 5 -12.07 2.29 -1.04
CA HIS A 5 -11.68 1.24 -1.99
C HIS A 5 -12.10 1.65 -3.40
N LEU A 6 -11.21 1.39 -4.37
CA LEU A 6 -11.52 1.51 -5.78
C LEU A 6 -11.64 0.08 -6.35
N PRO A 7 -12.80 -0.32 -6.88
CA PRO A 7 -12.95 -1.61 -7.53
C PRO A 7 -12.00 -1.74 -8.72
N MET A 8 -11.38 -2.91 -8.88
CA MET A 8 -10.51 -3.24 -10.04
C MET A 8 -9.39 -2.22 -10.28
N ALA A 9 -8.85 -1.62 -9.22
CA ALA A 9 -7.78 -0.65 -9.33
C ALA A 9 -6.51 -1.25 -9.97
N SER A 10 -5.87 -0.47 -10.82
CA SER A 10 -4.55 -0.80 -11.36
C SER A 10 -3.47 -0.73 -10.26
N LEU A 11 -2.30 -1.30 -10.54
CA LEU A 11 -1.14 -1.16 -9.64
C LEU A 11 -0.77 0.31 -9.48
N GLU A 12 -0.69 1.07 -10.58
CA GLU A 12 -0.36 2.48 -10.57
C GLU A 12 -1.33 3.30 -9.70
N GLU A 13 -2.65 3.09 -9.86
CA GLU A 13 -3.66 3.76 -9.05
C GLU A 13 -3.55 3.37 -7.57
N THR A 14 -3.20 2.12 -7.29
CA THR A 14 -3.03 1.63 -5.92
C THR A 14 -1.79 2.23 -5.27
N THR A 15 -0.66 2.29 -5.99
CA THR A 15 0.59 2.93 -5.56
C THR A 15 0.40 4.44 -5.36
N PHE A 16 -0.24 5.13 -6.31
CA PHE A 16 -0.59 6.55 -6.19
C PHE A 16 -1.39 6.81 -4.92
N ARG A 17 -2.48 6.05 -4.70
CA ARG A 17 -3.32 6.22 -3.51
C ARG A 17 -2.56 5.91 -2.21
N ALA A 18 -1.70 4.89 -2.22
CA ALA A 18 -0.88 4.55 -1.06
C ALA A 18 0.01 5.71 -0.63
N ILE A 19 0.77 6.27 -1.58
CA ILE A 19 1.68 7.38 -1.35
C ILE A 19 0.92 8.65 -0.97
N ALA A 20 -0.14 9.00 -1.71
CA ALA A 20 -0.95 10.18 -1.44
C ALA A 20 -1.59 10.13 -0.03
N LEU A 21 -2.19 8.99 0.34
CA LEU A 21 -2.77 8.81 1.68
C LEU A 21 -1.70 8.87 2.78
N TYR A 22 -0.52 8.29 2.53
CA TYR A 22 0.58 8.35 3.49
C TYR A 22 1.04 9.79 3.71
N LEU A 23 1.28 10.56 2.64
CA LEU A 23 1.69 11.97 2.73
C LEU A 23 0.63 12.86 3.39
N VAL A 24 -0.67 12.61 3.13
CA VAL A 24 -1.77 13.28 3.85
C VAL A 24 -1.74 12.95 5.34
N ALA A 25 -1.42 11.70 5.72
CA ALA A 25 -1.24 11.35 7.12
C ALA A 25 -0.05 12.09 7.76
N GLN A 26 1.07 12.24 7.04
CA GLN A 26 2.23 13.01 7.49
C GLN A 26 1.91 14.50 7.65
N TYR A 27 1.11 15.08 6.74
CA TYR A 27 0.61 16.44 6.88
C TYR A 27 -0.14 16.64 8.20
N PHE A 28 -1.05 15.72 8.55
CA PHE A 28 -1.76 15.82 9.83
C PHE A 28 -0.86 15.58 11.04
N LYS A 29 0.21 14.76 10.93
CA LYS A 29 1.22 14.64 11.99
C LYS A 29 1.94 15.98 12.21
N ALA A 30 2.35 16.65 11.13
CA ALA A 30 2.99 17.96 11.22
C ALA A 30 2.07 19.01 11.88
N GLN A 31 0.77 19.01 11.55
CA GLN A 31 -0.22 19.89 12.20
C GLN A 31 -0.35 19.66 13.72
N ARG A 32 -0.01 18.46 14.21
CA ARG A 32 0.01 18.14 15.65
C ARG A 32 1.37 18.41 16.31
N GLY A 33 2.33 18.98 15.59
CA GLY A 33 3.69 19.21 16.09
C GLY A 33 4.57 17.95 16.17
N GLU A 34 4.12 16.83 15.60
CA GLU A 34 4.94 15.62 15.46
C GLU A 34 5.89 15.73 14.26
N LYS A 35 6.97 14.94 14.24
CA LYS A 35 7.89 14.87 13.09
C LYS A 35 7.25 14.07 11.93
N PRO A 36 6.95 14.69 10.78
CA PRO A 36 6.47 13.98 9.59
C PRO A 36 7.62 13.26 8.86
N ASP A 37 7.27 12.17 8.16
CA ASP A 37 8.16 11.42 7.27
C ASP A 37 7.87 11.76 5.80
N TRP A 38 8.46 12.84 5.31
CA TRP A 38 8.31 13.29 3.92
C TRP A 38 9.07 12.45 2.91
N GLN A 39 10.05 11.67 3.36
CA GLN A 39 10.90 10.83 2.50
C GLN A 39 10.33 9.43 2.29
N LEU A 40 9.15 9.14 2.87
CA LEU A 40 8.47 7.85 2.79
C LEU A 40 9.27 6.70 3.44
N GLU A 41 10.24 6.98 4.30
CA GLU A 41 11.16 6.00 4.89
C GLU A 41 10.43 4.88 5.65
N SER A 42 9.29 5.21 6.29
CA SER A 42 8.52 4.23 7.05
C SER A 42 7.43 3.52 6.25
N LEU A 43 7.13 3.99 5.03
CA LEU A 43 6.06 3.42 4.20
C LEU A 43 6.35 1.96 3.79
N PRO A 44 7.59 1.57 3.40
CA PRO A 44 7.92 0.16 3.15
C PRO A 44 7.65 -0.73 4.36
N ASN A 45 8.00 -0.30 5.57
CA ASN A 45 7.78 -1.09 6.79
C ASN A 45 6.30 -1.39 7.02
N ILE A 46 5.41 -0.42 6.75
CA ILE A 46 3.96 -0.64 6.83
C ILE A 46 3.52 -1.75 5.86
N TYR A 47 4.06 -1.79 4.64
CA TYR A 47 3.71 -2.82 3.67
C TYR A 47 4.34 -4.19 3.98
N LEU A 48 5.52 -4.24 4.60
CA LEU A 48 6.09 -5.47 5.14
C LEU A 48 5.22 -6.06 6.27
N ASP A 49 4.67 -5.21 7.12
CA ASP A 49 3.72 -5.62 8.15
C ASP A 49 2.42 -6.15 7.53
N VAL A 50 1.88 -5.45 6.52
CA VAL A 50 0.70 -5.91 5.77
C VAL A 50 0.96 -7.26 5.11
N HIS A 51 2.14 -7.46 4.51
CA HIS A 51 2.53 -8.74 3.93
C HIS A 51 2.51 -9.88 4.96
N THR A 52 3.12 -9.63 6.12
CA THR A 52 3.14 -10.58 7.23
C THR A 52 1.72 -10.93 7.68
N VAL A 53 0.86 -9.93 7.87
CA VAL A 53 -0.53 -10.14 8.27
C VAL A 53 -1.31 -10.94 7.23
N ASN A 54 -1.18 -10.61 5.94
CA ASN A 54 -1.88 -11.33 4.87
C ASN A 54 -1.43 -12.78 4.79
N LYS A 55 -0.13 -13.05 4.88
CA LYS A 55 0.43 -14.40 4.88
C LYS A 55 -0.12 -15.24 6.03
N GLU A 56 -0.01 -14.73 7.25
CA GLU A 56 -0.50 -15.44 8.45
C GLU A 56 -2.02 -15.64 8.42
N LEU A 57 -2.77 -14.65 7.91
CA LEU A 57 -4.21 -14.77 7.72
C LEU A 57 -4.56 -15.84 6.69
N ALA A 58 -3.84 -15.91 5.57
CA ALA A 58 -4.06 -16.91 4.53
C ALA A 58 -3.86 -18.34 5.07
N GLU A 59 -2.83 -18.55 5.88
CA GLU A 59 -2.57 -19.85 6.52
C GLU A 59 -3.68 -20.23 7.52
N ARG A 60 -4.11 -19.28 8.35
CA ARG A 60 -5.22 -19.52 9.29
C ARG A 60 -6.52 -19.87 8.57
N ILE A 61 -6.85 -19.15 7.50
CA ILE A 61 -8.05 -19.44 6.70
C ILE A 61 -7.91 -20.81 6.01
N ARG A 62 -6.75 -21.16 5.46
CA ARG A 62 -6.53 -22.45 4.79
C ARG A 62 -6.86 -23.64 5.70
N VAL A 63 -6.54 -23.55 7.00
CA VAL A 63 -6.87 -24.60 7.97
C VAL A 63 -8.37 -24.61 8.33
N ALA A 64 -9.06 -23.46 8.23
CA ALA A 64 -10.44 -23.29 8.65
C ALA A 64 -11.49 -23.61 7.56
N VAL A 65 -11.12 -23.59 6.28
CA VAL A 65 -12.06 -23.78 5.16
C VAL A 65 -11.70 -24.98 4.30
N ARG A 66 -12.71 -25.59 3.67
CA ARG A 66 -12.51 -26.71 2.72
C ARG A 66 -12.16 -26.27 1.30
N SER A 67 -12.41 -25.01 0.95
CA SER A 67 -12.25 -24.47 -0.40
C SER A 67 -11.04 -23.55 -0.47
N ASP A 68 -10.25 -23.68 -1.53
CA ASP A 68 -9.07 -22.84 -1.77
C ASP A 68 -9.40 -21.41 -2.19
N ALA A 69 -10.68 -21.09 -2.48
CA ALA A 69 -11.07 -19.77 -2.97
C ALA A 69 -10.73 -18.64 -1.99
N ALA A 70 -11.03 -18.82 -0.70
CA ALA A 70 -10.77 -17.83 0.33
C ALA A 70 -9.27 -17.59 0.61
N PRO A 71 -8.44 -18.62 0.87
CA PRO A 71 -7.00 -18.39 1.06
C PRO A 71 -6.35 -17.83 -0.20
N ASN A 72 -6.74 -18.26 -1.40
CA ASN A 72 -6.20 -17.70 -2.65
C ASN A 72 -6.62 -16.25 -2.90
N ALA A 73 -7.78 -15.81 -2.39
CA ALA A 73 -8.14 -14.40 -2.43
C ALA A 73 -7.20 -13.54 -1.57
N ILE A 74 -6.78 -14.03 -0.40
CA ILE A 74 -5.82 -13.33 0.47
C ILE A 74 -4.43 -13.32 -0.16
N ILE A 75 -3.98 -14.40 -0.78
CA ILE A 75 -2.70 -14.44 -1.50
C ILE A 75 -2.68 -13.42 -2.64
N ARG A 76 -3.80 -13.28 -3.37
CA ARG A 76 -3.92 -12.22 -4.40
C ARG A 76 -3.88 -10.82 -3.79
N LEU A 77 -4.53 -10.62 -2.64
CA LEU A 77 -4.46 -9.34 -1.91
C LEU A 77 -3.01 -9.03 -1.51
N ASP A 78 -2.27 -10.02 -1.04
CA ASP A 78 -0.87 -9.89 -0.65
C ASP A 78 0.04 -9.45 -1.80
N THR A 79 -0.26 -9.90 -3.02
CA THR A 79 0.49 -9.52 -4.22
C THR A 79 0.52 -7.99 -4.40
N PHE A 80 -0.55 -7.27 -4.04
CA PHE A 80 -0.56 -5.81 -4.10
C PHE A 80 0.41 -5.18 -3.09
N ALA A 81 0.56 -5.74 -1.89
CA ALA A 81 1.52 -5.25 -0.90
C ALA A 81 2.95 -5.42 -1.41
N SER A 82 3.28 -6.59 -1.98
CA SER A 82 4.59 -6.84 -2.58
C SER A 82 4.88 -5.94 -3.79
N MET A 83 3.88 -5.69 -4.63
CA MET A 83 4.05 -4.80 -5.79
C MET A 83 4.28 -3.35 -5.37
N ILE A 84 3.62 -2.87 -4.32
CA ILE A 84 3.86 -1.50 -3.81
C ILE A 84 5.28 -1.38 -3.25
N LEU A 85 5.77 -2.38 -2.51
CA LEU A 85 7.16 -2.42 -2.05
C LEU A 85 8.14 -2.30 -3.22
N MET A 86 7.94 -3.10 -4.27
CA MET A 86 8.75 -3.03 -5.48
C MET A 86 8.65 -1.66 -6.18
N SER A 87 7.47 -1.07 -6.22
CA SER A 87 7.27 0.26 -6.80
C SER A 87 7.97 1.37 -6.00
N LEU A 88 8.05 1.26 -4.68
CA LEU A 88 8.75 2.24 -3.84
C LEU A 88 10.27 2.16 -4.00
N ASP A 89 10.81 0.97 -4.27
CA ASP A 89 12.24 0.75 -4.52
C ASP A 89 12.69 1.15 -5.94
N THR A 90 11.75 1.27 -6.87
CA THR A 90 12.02 1.64 -8.27
C THR A 90 11.60 3.09 -8.54
N ASN A 91 12.11 3.69 -9.62
CA ASN A 91 11.86 5.08 -10.07
C ASN A 91 10.37 5.45 -10.32
N GLN A 92 9.38 4.74 -9.77
CA GLN A 92 7.96 5.04 -9.91
C GLN A 92 7.57 6.39 -9.29
N LEU A 93 8.35 6.91 -8.35
CA LEU A 93 8.19 8.28 -7.88
C LEU A 93 8.39 9.32 -9.01
N GLU A 94 9.27 9.05 -9.97
CA GLU A 94 9.47 9.92 -11.15
C GLU A 94 8.23 9.89 -12.06
N SER A 95 7.62 8.72 -12.27
CA SER A 95 6.36 8.62 -13.02
C SER A 95 5.20 9.31 -12.32
N LEU A 96 5.19 9.31 -11.00
CA LEU A 96 4.19 10.04 -10.21
C LEU A 96 4.40 11.54 -10.32
N GLU A 97 5.64 12.01 -10.26
CA GLU A 97 5.98 13.43 -10.44
C GLU A 97 5.49 13.97 -11.79
N ALA A 98 5.57 13.16 -12.85
CA ALA A 98 5.06 13.54 -14.17
C ALA A 98 3.57 13.94 -14.17
N LEU A 99 2.76 13.40 -13.25
CA LEU A 99 1.34 13.76 -13.10
C LEU A 99 1.14 15.16 -12.51
N PHE A 100 2.15 15.72 -11.86
CA PHE A 100 2.10 17.01 -11.16
C PHE A 100 2.85 18.13 -11.86
N LEU A 101 3.37 17.91 -13.08
CA LEU A 101 4.12 18.92 -13.84
C LEU A 101 3.37 20.25 -14.02
N ALA A 102 2.03 20.23 -14.02
CA ALA A 102 1.20 21.44 -14.12
C ALA A 102 1.16 22.29 -12.82
N TYR A 103 1.69 21.78 -11.70
CA TYR A 103 1.77 22.48 -10.42
C TYR A 103 3.15 23.10 -10.15
N ASN A 104 4.11 22.88 -11.06
CA ASN A 104 5.43 23.52 -11.08
C ASN A 104 5.42 24.73 -12.01
#